data_AF-A0A1J0VQ90-F1
#
_entry.id   AF-A0A1J0VQ90-F1
#
_cell.length_a   1.000
_cell.length_b   1.000
_cell.length_c   1.000
_cell.angle_alpha   90.00
_cell.angle_beta   90.00
_cell.angle_gamma   90.00
#
_symmetry.space_group_name_H-M   'P 1'
#
loop_
_entity.id
_entity.type
_entity.pdbx_description
1 polymer ?
#
loop_
_entity_poly.entity_id
_entity_poly.type
_entity_poly.pdbx_seq_one_letter_code
_entity_poly.pdbx_strand_id
1 'polypeptide(L)' 'MAVVTPSAASATVDIAGSAWPVYKLEALVAGLVVGALLLLVVGSAQTAVLVGAAVAAVRWIIGATRAHRTGD' A
#
# COMPACT_ATOMS: atom_id res chain seq x y z
N MET A 1 -35.38 2.03 -12.11
CA MET A 1 -34.27 2.28 -11.18
C MET A 1 -33.45 0.99 -11.07
N ALA A 2 -32.37 0.86 -11.84
CA ALA A 2 -31.49 -0.29 -11.69
C ALA A 2 -30.68 -0.11 -10.41
N VAL A 3 -30.87 -0.99 -9.43
CA VAL A 3 -29.99 -1.08 -8.27
C VAL A 3 -28.66 -1.62 -8.80
N VAL A 4 -27.68 -0.74 -8.96
CA VAL A 4 -26.30 -1.16 -9.14
C VAL A 4 -25.88 -1.71 -7.78
N THR A 5 -25.95 -3.03 -7.61
CA THR A 5 -25.30 -3.69 -6.47
C THR A 5 -23.83 -3.32 -6.53
N PRO A 6 -23.26 -2.64 -5.51
CA PRO A 6 -21.84 -2.36 -5.50
C PRO A 6 -21.09 -3.70 -5.57
N SER A 7 -20.44 -3.96 -6.72
CA SER A 7 -19.38 -4.97 -6.80
C SER A 7 -18.43 -4.69 -5.65
N ALA A 8 -18.08 -5.71 -4.85
CA ALA A 8 -17.32 -5.61 -3.61
C ALA A 8 -16.19 -4.56 -3.73
N ALA A 9 -16.49 -3.31 -3.38
CA ALA A 9 -15.65 -2.20 -3.78
C ALA A 9 -14.40 -2.26 -2.89
N SER A 10 -13.23 -2.36 -3.52
CA SER A 10 -11.96 -2.25 -2.81
C SER A 10 -11.99 -0.96 -1.97
N ALA A 11 -11.76 -1.06 -0.66
CA ALA A 11 -11.81 0.10 0.22
C ALA A 11 -10.88 1.20 -0.29
N THR A 12 -11.42 2.40 -0.47
CA THR A 12 -10.69 3.60 -0.91
C THR A 12 -10.80 4.72 0.12
N VAL A 13 -9.82 5.61 0.11
CA VAL A 13 -9.74 6.83 0.90
C VAL A 13 -9.54 7.99 -0.06
N ASP A 14 -10.30 9.06 0.08
CA ASP A 14 -10.08 10.27 -0.72
C ASP A 14 -8.83 11.02 -0.23
N ILE A 15 -7.89 11.23 -1.14
CA ILE A 15 -6.66 11.97 -0.90
C ILE A 15 -6.55 13.03 -1.99
N ALA A 16 -6.68 14.30 -1.59
CA ALA A 16 -6.62 15.45 -2.49
C ALA A 16 -7.59 15.35 -3.70
N GLY A 17 -8.80 14.81 -3.49
CA GLY A 17 -9.80 14.61 -4.53
C GLY A 17 -9.56 13.37 -5.40
N SER A 18 -8.61 12.50 -5.03
CA SER A 18 -8.35 11.23 -5.70
C SER A 18 -8.66 10.05 -4.79
N ALA A 19 -9.50 9.11 -5.26
CA ALA A 19 -9.80 7.88 -4.52
C ALA A 19 -8.58 6.94 -4.53
N TRP A 20 -7.88 6.88 -3.41
CA TRP A 20 -6.73 5.99 -3.21
C TRP A 20 -7.16 4.67 -2.58
N PRO A 21 -6.83 3.53 -3.20
CA PRO A 21 -7.01 2.24 -2.55
C PRO A 21 -6.24 2.14 -1.22
N VAL A 22 -6.88 1.62 -0.18
CA VAL A 22 -6.30 1.47 1.17
C VAL A 22 -5.02 0.64 1.15
N TYR A 23 -4.91 -0.36 0.27
CA TYR A 23 -3.70 -1.19 0.17
C TYR A 23 -2.42 -0.40 -0.17
N LYS A 24 -2.56 0.74 -0.86
CA LYS A 24 -1.43 1.62 -1.17
C LYS A 24 -0.94 2.31 0.09
N LEU A 25 -1.86 2.75 0.95
CA LEU A 25 -1.53 3.35 2.24
C LEU A 25 -0.89 2.33 3.18
N GLU A 26 -1.43 1.11 3.25
CA GLU A 26 -0.82 0.02 4.03
C GLU A 26 0.61 -0.28 3.56
N ALA A 27 0.87 -0.26 2.26
CA ALA A 27 2.20 -0.45 1.71
C ALA A 27 3.18 0.65 2.15
N LEU A 28 2.75 1.92 2.11
CA LEU A 28 3.57 3.05 2.56
C LEU A 28 3.85 2.99 4.06
N VAL A 29 2.83 2.71 4.88
CA VAL A 29 2.99 2.57 6.33
C VAL A 29 3.92 1.40 6.66
N ALA A 30 3.76 0.24 6.01
CA ALA A 30 4.63 -0.91 6.22
C ALA A 30 6.10 -0.58 5.90
N GLY A 31 6.37 0.06 4.77
CA GLY A 31 7.73 0.48 4.40
C GLY A 31 8.32 1.50 5.36
N LEU A 32 7.52 2.48 5.80
CA LEU A 32 7.95 3.50 6.77
C LEU A 32 8.27 2.88 8.12
N VAL A 33 7.42 1.97 8.62
CA VAL A 33 7.63 1.27 9.90
C VAL A 33 8.89 0.41 9.82
N VAL A 34 9.06 -0.38 8.77
CA VAL A 34 10.28 -1.20 8.58
C VAL A 34 11.53 -0.32 8.48
N GLY A 35 11.48 0.75 7.69
CA GLY A 35 12.59 1.68 7.54
C GLY A 35 12.96 2.35 8.87
N ALA A 36 11.97 2.84 9.63
CA ALA A 36 12.21 3.46 10.94
C ALA A 36 12.82 2.46 11.94
N LEU A 37 12.31 1.24 11.99
CA LEU A 37 12.87 0.19 12.85
C LEU A 37 14.31 -0.14 12.46
N LEU A 38 14.60 -0.29 11.16
CA LEU A 38 15.96 -0.54 10.70
C LEU A 38 16.90 0.63 10.96
N LEU A 39 16.41 1.87 10.81
CA LEU A 39 17.21 3.04 11.14
C LEU A 39 17.58 3.04 12.63
N LEU A 40 16.62 2.72 13.51
CA LEU A 40 16.84 2.66 14.95
C LEU A 40 17.78 1.52 15.36
N VAL A 41 17.63 0.34 14.76
CA VAL A 41 18.38 -0.87 15.15
C VAL A 41 19.76 -0.93 14.50
N VAL A 42 19.87 -0.56 13.22
CA VAL A 42 21.11 -0.67 12.42
C VAL A 42 21.88 0.65 12.40
N GLY A 43 21.21 1.79 12.53
CA GLY A 43 21.84 3.12 12.46
C GLY A 43 22.20 3.60 11.05
N SER A 44 21.89 2.82 10.00
CA SER A 44 22.23 3.13 8.60
C SER A 44 21.01 3.64 7.83
N ALA A 45 21.04 4.92 7.43
CA ALA A 45 19.99 5.52 6.60
C ALA A 45 19.86 4.84 5.23
N GLN A 46 20.97 4.47 4.60
CA GLN A 46 20.95 3.79 3.30
C GLN A 46 20.22 2.46 3.37
N THR A 47 20.57 1.63 4.38
CA THR A 47 19.94 0.32 4.57
C THR A 47 18.45 0.45 4.88
N ALA A 48 18.11 1.37 5.79
CA ALA A 48 16.73 1.64 6.18
C ALA A 48 15.84 2.04 4.99
N VAL A 49 16.31 2.98 4.16
CA VAL A 49 15.56 3.47 3.00
C VAL A 49 15.38 2.38 1.95
N LEU A 50 16.45 1.66 1.59
CA LEU A 50 16.37 0.63 0.55
C LEU A 50 15.46 -0.53 0.95
N VAL A 51 15.59 -1.04 2.17
CA VAL A 51 14.76 -2.15 2.65
C VAL A 51 13.32 -1.70 2.88
N GLY A 52 13.10 -0.53 3.48
CA GLY A 52 11.75 0.03 3.65
C GLY A 52 11.02 0.24 2.32
N ALA A 53 11.73 0.80 1.31
CA ALA A 53 11.19 0.96 -0.04
C ALA A 53 10.89 -0.39 -0.71
N ALA A 54 11.76 -1.39 -0.55
CA ALA A 54 11.53 -2.73 -1.07
C ALA A 54 10.27 -3.38 -0.45
N VAL A 55 10.08 -3.27 0.88
CA VAL A 55 8.88 -3.77 1.56
C VAL A 55 7.62 -3.07 1.05
N ALA A 56 7.65 -1.73 0.93
CA ALA A 56 6.53 -0.98 0.38
C ALA A 56 6.19 -1.42 -1.05
N ALA A 57 7.19 -1.55 -1.92
CA ALA A 57 6.99 -1.98 -3.30
C ALA A 57 6.36 -3.37 -3.38
N VAL A 58 6.88 -4.34 -2.62
CA VAL A 58 6.32 -5.71 -2.58
C VAL A 58 4.87 -5.70 -2.08
N ARG A 59 4.58 -5.00 -0.98
CA ARG A 59 3.22 -4.92 -0.44
C ARG A 59 2.27 -4.25 -1.43
N TRP A 60 2.72 -3.22 -2.13
CA TRP A 60 1.94 -2.54 -3.17
C TRP A 60 1.64 -3.49 -4.33
N ILE A 61 2.64 -4.20 -4.85
CA ILE A 61 2.47 -5.16 -5.95
C ILE A 61 1.43 -6.21 -5.56
N ILE A 62 1.53 -6.82 -4.37
CA ILE A 62 0.54 -7.80 -3.89
C ILE A 62 -0.87 -7.23 -3.90
N GLY A 63 -1.04 -5.99 -3.43
CA GLY A 63 -2.34 -5.31 -3.42
C GLY A 63 -2.86 -5.05 -4.84
N ALA A 64 -2.00 -4.60 -5.75
CA ALA A 64 -2.33 -4.37 -7.14
C ALA A 64 -2.75 -5.68 -7.84
N THR A 65 -2.00 -6.77 -7.67
CA THR A 65 -2.33 -8.06 -8.27
C THR A 65 -3.68 -8.59 -7.78
N ARG A 66 -4.01 -8.41 -6.50
CA ARG A 66 -5.31 -8.80 -5.93
C ARG A 66 -6.46 -7.95 -6.50
N ALA A 67 -6.24 -6.64 -6.63
CA ALA A 67 -7.22 -5.73 -7.21
C ALA A 67 -7.51 -6.08 -8.68
N HIS A 68 -6.49 -6.41 -9.47
CA HIS A 68 -6.67 -6.84 -10.86
C HIS A 68 -7.50 -8.13 -10.99
N ARG A 69 -7.21 -9.15 -10.17
CA ARG A 69 -7.96 -10.43 -10.20
C ARG A 69 -9.42 -10.33 -9.79
N THR A 70 -9.82 -9.26 -9.11
CA THR A 70 -11.22 -9.05 -8.70
C THR A 70 -12.03 -8.39 -9.83
N GLY A 71 -11.35 -7.86 -10.85
CA GLY A 71 -11.98 -7.21 -12.01
C GLY A 71 -12.16 -8.11 -13.25
N ASP A 72 -11.68 -9.36 -13.22
CA ASP A 72 -11.93 -10.41 -14.22
C ASP A 72 -13.16 -11.24 -13.84
#